data_AF-A0A1Q8CSI8-F1
#
_entry.id   AF-A0A1Q8CSI8-F1
#
_cell.length_a   1.000
_cell.length_b   1.000
_cell.length_c   1.000
_cell.angle_alpha   90.00
_cell.angle_beta   90.00
_cell.angle_gamma   90.00
#
_symmetry.space_group_name_H-M   'P 1'
#
loop_
_entity.id
_entity.type
_entity.pdbx_description
1 polymer ?
#
loop_
_entity_poly.entity_id
_entity_poly.type
_entity_poly.pdbx_seq_one_letter_code
_entity_poly.pdbx_strand_id
1 'polypeptide(L)'
;MQIEALNRRARERYGTFVGAMDMVLHALDETNALINQVQRKPAGPGWTVATKEELRGMRRAAFEELERLRRKSKKYEAELISREWRL
;
A
#
# COMPACT_ATOMS: atom_id res chain seq x y z
N MET A 1 1.22 30.92 15.62
CA MET A 1 1.80 30.97 14.26
C MET A 1 2.73 29.81 13.90
N GLN A 2 3.94 29.66 14.47
CA GLN A 2 4.87 28.60 14.02
C GLN A 2 4.35 27.17 14.28
N ILE A 3 3.75 26.94 15.45
CA ILE A 3 3.20 25.63 15.85
C ILE A 3 1.99 25.24 14.97
N GLU A 4 1.10 26.18 14.64
CA GLU A 4 -0.06 25.91 13.78
C GLU A 4 0.34 25.56 12.34
N ALA A 5 1.35 26.25 11.79
CA ALA A 5 1.89 25.94 10.47
C ALA A 5 2.57 24.57 10.42
N LEU A 6 3.30 24.18 11.49
CA LEU A 6 3.90 22.86 11.63
C LEU A 6 2.83 21.77 11.73
N ASN A 7 1.81 21.98 12.55
CA ASN A 7 0.69 21.05 12.70
C ASN A 7 -0.08 20.87 11.39
N ARG A 8 -0.30 21.95 10.63
CA ARG A 8 -0.91 21.90 9.29
C ARG A 8 -0.08 21.04 8.34
N ARG A 9 1.24 21.26 8.29
CA ARG A 9 2.16 20.48 7.44
C ARG A 9 2.21 19.00 7.85
N ALA A 10 2.16 18.70 9.14
CA ALA A 10 2.11 17.33 9.64
C ALA A 10 0.83 16.60 9.21
N ARG A 11 -0.32 17.28 9.30
CA ARG A 11 -1.61 16.77 8.82
C ARG A 11 -1.63 16.53 7.31
N GLU A 12 -1.14 17.49 6.53
CA GLU A 12 -1.02 17.36 5.08
C GLU A 12 -0.16 16.16 4.69
N ARG A 13 1.02 16.02 5.31
CA ARG A 13 1.92 14.89 5.07
C ARG A 13 1.27 13.55 5.42
N TYR A 14 0.57 13.48 6.54
CA TYR A 14 -0.16 12.26 6.92
C TYR A 14 -1.28 11.95 5.93
N GLY A 15 -2.06 12.94 5.53
CA GLY A 15 -3.10 12.79 4.51
C GLY A 15 -2.54 12.28 3.17
N THR A 16 -1.44 12.86 2.69
CA THR A 16 -0.73 12.39 1.49
C THR A 16 -0.25 10.95 1.64
N PHE A 17 0.28 10.60 2.81
CA PHE A 17 0.72 9.23 3.09
C PHE A 17 -0.43 8.22 3.05
N VAL A 18 -1.57 8.55 3.67
CA VAL A 18 -2.78 7.72 3.61
C VAL A 18 -3.29 7.58 2.18
N GLY A 19 -3.38 8.70 1.45
CA GLY A 19 -3.80 8.68 0.04
C GLY A 19 -2.88 7.82 -0.83
N ALA A 20 -1.55 7.85 -0.59
CA ALA A 20 -0.61 6.99 -1.28
C ALA A 20 -0.84 5.50 -0.98
N MET A 21 -1.18 5.13 0.26
CA MET A 21 -1.54 3.75 0.60
C MET A 21 -2.81 3.30 -0.13
N ASP A 22 -3.82 4.17 -0.24
CA ASP A 22 -5.06 3.85 -0.96
C ASP A 22 -4.79 3.69 -2.47
N MET A 23 -3.89 4.50 -3.05
CA MET A 23 -3.44 4.30 -4.44
C MET A 23 -2.76 2.95 -4.65
N VAL A 24 -1.90 2.50 -3.73
CA VAL A 24 -1.27 1.18 -3.82
C VAL A 24 -2.31 0.08 -3.73
N LEU A 25 -3.29 0.21 -2.83
CA LEU A 25 -4.39 -0.75 -2.71
C LEU A 25 -5.16 -0.89 -4.04
N HIS A 26 -5.53 0.23 -4.66
CA HIS A 26 -6.19 0.22 -5.96
C HIS A 26 -5.34 -0.46 -7.05
N ALA A 27 -4.05 -0.16 -7.11
CA ALA A 27 -3.15 -0.81 -8.06
C ALA A 27 -3.05 -2.34 -7.85
N LEU A 28 -3.07 -2.80 -6.59
CA LEU A 28 -3.09 -4.23 -6.28
C LEU A 28 -4.40 -4.91 -6.70
N ASP A 29 -5.52 -4.21 -6.58
CA ASP A 29 -6.83 -4.70 -7.04
C ASP A 29 -6.89 -4.81 -8.57
N GLU A 30 -6.40 -3.79 -9.29
CA GLU A 30 -6.26 -3.84 -10.75
C GLU A 30 -5.33 -4.99 -11.19
N THR A 31 -4.22 -5.16 -10.47
CA THR A 31 -3.28 -6.26 -10.71
C THR A 31 -3.97 -7.62 -10.53
N ASN A 32 -4.87 -7.78 -9.55
CA ASN A 32 -5.65 -9.02 -9.41
C ASN A 32 -6.49 -9.33 -10.66
N ALA A 33 -7.12 -8.33 -11.27
CA ALA A 33 -7.87 -8.51 -12.51
C ALA A 33 -6.98 -9.04 -13.65
N LEU A 34 -5.79 -8.46 -13.80
CA LEU A 34 -4.79 -8.89 -14.79
C LEU A 34 -4.29 -10.31 -14.53
N ILE A 35 -3.95 -10.64 -13.27
CA ILE A 35 -3.53 -12.00 -12.88
C ILE A 35 -4.61 -13.03 -13.23
N ASN A 36 -5.89 -12.68 -13.08
CA ASN A 36 -6.98 -13.59 -13.40
C ASN A 36 -7.10 -13.88 -14.89
N GLN A 37 -6.63 -12.99 -15.76
CA GLN A 37 -6.60 -13.17 -17.22
C GLN A 37 -5.38 -14.00 -17.69
N VAL A 38 -4.38 -14.22 -16.84
CA VAL A 38 -3.23 -15.08 -17.19
C VAL A 38 -3.72 -16.49 -17.52
N GLN A 39 -3.48 -16.89 -18.76
CA GLN A 39 -3.79 -18.21 -19.27
C GLN A 39 -2.72 -19.20 -18.81
N ARG A 40 -3.15 -20.41 -18.46
CA ARG A 40 -2.30 -21.53 -18.09
C ARG A 40 -1.71 -22.17 -19.35
N LYS A 41 -1.00 -21.41 -20.19
CA LYS A 41 -0.27 -22.02 -21.30
C LYS A 41 1.00 -22.67 -20.75
N PRO A 42 1.30 -23.92 -21.12
CA PRO A 42 2.57 -24.54 -20.73
C PRO A 42 3.69 -23.68 -21.31
N ALA A 43 4.58 -23.23 -20.43
CA ALA A 43 5.73 -22.45 -20.85
C ALA A 43 6.61 -23.35 -21.73
N GLY A 44 6.87 -22.90 -22.96
CA GLY A 44 7.85 -23.56 -23.84
C GLY A 44 9.27 -23.49 -23.24
N PRO A 45 10.24 -24.23 -23.79
CA PRO A 45 11.61 -24.15 -23.32
C PRO A 45 12.18 -22.74 -23.59
N GLY A 46 12.42 -21.95 -22.53
CA GLY A 46 12.90 -20.56 -22.61
C GLY A 46 12.70 -19.78 -21.31
N TRP A 47 12.97 -18.47 -21.33
CA TRP A 47 12.67 -17.56 -20.20
C TRP A 47 11.17 -17.61 -19.89
N THR A 48 10.83 -18.10 -18.71
CA THR A 48 9.43 -18.23 -18.27
C THR A 48 9.03 -17.03 -17.43
N VAL A 49 7.82 -16.54 -17.66
CA VAL A 49 7.16 -15.57 -16.79
C VAL A 49 6.62 -16.28 -15.55
N ALA A 50 6.52 -15.55 -14.43
CA ALA A 50 5.91 -16.06 -13.21
C ALA A 50 4.52 -16.65 -13.48
N THR A 51 4.26 -17.81 -12.89
CA THR A 51 2.98 -18.50 -12.98
C THR A 51 1.87 -17.68 -12.33
N LYS A 52 0.63 -17.99 -12.68
CA LYS A 52 -0.55 -17.35 -12.08
C LYS A 52 -0.57 -17.51 -10.56
N GLU A 53 -0.20 -18.68 -10.07
CA GLU A 53 -0.10 -18.99 -8.66
C GLU A 53 0.99 -18.15 -7.96
N GLU A 54 2.17 -18.02 -8.57
CA GLU A 54 3.25 -17.16 -8.05
C GLU A 54 2.84 -15.68 -8.02
N LEU A 55 2.22 -15.18 -9.09
CA LEU A 55 1.72 -13.79 -9.16
C LEU A 55 0.66 -13.52 -8.07
N ARG A 56 -0.25 -14.48 -7.82
CA ARG A 56 -1.21 -14.39 -6.71
C ARG A 56 -0.50 -14.35 -5.35
N GLY A 57 0.53 -15.16 -5.17
CA GLY A 57 1.36 -15.17 -3.97
C GLY A 57 2.04 -13.81 -3.73
N MET A 58 2.69 -13.25 -4.75
CA MET A 58 3.32 -11.93 -4.69
C MET A 58 2.32 -10.83 -4.36
N ARG A 59 1.15 -10.82 -5.01
CA ARG A 59 0.08 -9.85 -4.72
C ARG A 59 -0.39 -9.95 -3.27
N ARG A 60 -0.59 -11.18 -2.77
CA ARG A 60 -1.03 -11.41 -1.39
C ARG A 60 0.01 -10.90 -0.39
N ALA A 61 1.29 -11.19 -0.60
CA ALA A 61 2.36 -10.70 0.26
C ALA A 61 2.41 -9.16 0.28
N ALA A 62 2.29 -8.51 -0.88
CA ALA A 62 2.26 -7.05 -0.98
C ALA A 62 1.05 -6.45 -0.24
N PHE A 63 -0.13 -7.07 -0.36
CA PHE A 63 -1.33 -6.66 0.36
C PHE A 63 -1.17 -6.80 1.89
N GLU A 64 -0.59 -7.90 2.35
CA GLU A 64 -0.34 -8.13 3.78
C GLU A 64 0.64 -7.09 4.36
N GLU A 65 1.68 -6.71 3.63
CA GLU A 65 2.60 -5.65 4.06
C GLU A 65 1.97 -4.25 4.03
N LEU A 66 1.10 -3.96 3.05
CA LEU A 66 0.33 -2.72 3.02
C LEU A 66 -0.61 -2.62 4.23
N GLU A 67 -1.30 -3.71 4.56
CA GLU A 67 -2.17 -3.79 5.74
C GLU A 67 -1.37 -3.63 7.05
N ARG A 68 -0.18 -4.23 7.13
CA ARG A 68 0.75 -4.03 8.25
C ARG A 68 1.15 -2.57 8.39
N LEU A 69 1.47 -1.90 7.27
CA LEU A 69 1.81 -0.48 7.25
C LEU A 69 0.63 0.38 7.71
N ARG A 70 -0.57 0.10 7.23
CA ARG A 70 -1.81 0.81 7.61
C ARG A 70 -2.13 0.67 9.10
N ARG A 71 -1.91 -0.50 9.69
CA ARG A 71 -2.08 -0.69 11.14
C ARG A 71 -1.07 0.12 11.95
N LYS A 72 0.20 0.13 11.52
CA LYS A 72 1.24 0.94 12.15
C LYS A 72 0.92 2.43 12.03
N SER A 73 0.43 2.87 10.86
CA SER A 73 0.09 4.28 10.64
C SER A 73 -1.08 4.73 11.51
N LYS A 74 -2.13 3.91 11.68
CA LYS A 74 -3.24 4.22 12.59
C LYS A 74 -2.80 4.37 14.04
N LYS A 75 -1.85 3.53 14.50
CA LYS A 75 -1.26 3.70 15.83
C LYS A 75 -0.53 5.04 15.94
N TYR A 76 0.28 5.37 14.94
CA TYR A 76 1.00 6.63 14.90
C TYR A 76 0.08 7.85 14.79
N GLU A 77 -1.04 7.75 14.08
CA GLU A 77 -2.07 8.78 14.00
C GLU A 77 -2.67 9.07 15.38
N ALA A 78 -2.98 8.04 16.16
CA ALA A 78 -3.47 8.22 17.52
C ALA A 78 -2.44 8.95 18.40
N GLU A 79 -1.15 8.62 18.26
CA GLU A 79 -0.06 9.32 18.95
C GLU A 79 0.04 10.79 18.52
N LEU A 80 -0.03 11.06 17.20
CA LEU A 80 -0.02 12.43 16.67
C LEU A 80 -1.23 13.23 17.17
N ILE A 81 -2.43 12.65 17.15
CA ILE A 81 -3.65 13.30 17.66
C ILE A 81 -3.49 13.63 19.16
N SER A 82 -2.94 12.70 19.96
CA SER A 82 -2.72 12.91 21.39
C SER A 82 -1.77 14.08 21.69
N ARG A 83 -0.85 14.35 20.74
CA ARG A 83 0.11 15.45 20.80
C ARG A 83 -0.36 16.71 20.06
N GLU A 84 -1.63 16.78 19.67
CA GLU A 84 -2.17 17.85 18.83
C GLU A 84 -1.38 18.10 17.54
N TRP A 85 -0.85 17.02 16.94
CA TRP A 85 0.01 17.03 15.74
C TRP A 85 1.37 17.70 15.93
N ARG A 86 1.77 17.95 17.18
CA ARG A 86 3.11 18.41 17.53
C ARG A 86 4.08 17.23 17.41
N LEU A 87 5.02 17.36 16.47
CA LEU A 87 6.12 16.41 16.26
C LEU A 87 7.18 16.55 17.36
#